data_AF-A0A3D5Q4C6-F1
#
_entry.id   AF-A0A3D5Q4C6-F1
#
_cell.length_a   1.000
_cell.length_b   1.000
_cell.length_c   1.000
_cell.angle_alpha   90.00
_cell.angle_beta   90.00
_cell.angle_gamma   90.00
#
_symmetry.space_group_name_H-M   'P 1'
#
loop_
_entity.id
_entity.type
_entity.pdbx_description
1 polymer ?
#
loop_
_entity_poly.entity_id
_entity_poly.type
_entity_poly.pdbx_seq_one_letter_code
_entity_poly.pdbx_strand_id
1 'polypeptide(L)'
;LLASLITATAVTTAGSIGFVGLIVPHMLRFVVGNDQRLLLPASALAGGTLLVLADALARTVIAPEQLPVGVITALIGVPVFLYLLNRRGA
;
A
#
# COMPACT_ATOMS: atom_id res chain seq x y z
N LEU A 1 -6.67 -17.06 9.04
CA LEU A 1 -5.83 -17.11 10.25
C LEU A 1 -4.45 -16.51 10.03
N LEU A 2 -3.63 -16.99 9.09
CA LEU A 2 -2.31 -16.38 8.82
C LEU A 2 -2.40 -14.90 8.41
N ALA A 3 -3.25 -14.59 7.41
CA ALA A 3 -3.45 -13.21 6.97
C ALA A 3 -3.95 -12.30 8.10
N SER A 4 -4.93 -12.75 8.89
CA SER A 4 -5.44 -11.98 10.03
C SER A 4 -4.40 -11.80 11.13
N LEU A 5 -3.57 -12.80 11.40
CA LEU A 5 -2.48 -12.70 12.38
C LEU A 5 -1.43 -11.68 11.92
N ILE A 6 -0.95 -11.79 10.69
CA ILE A 6 0.05 -10.88 10.12
C ILE A 6 -0.50 -9.45 10.08
N THR A 7 -1.73 -9.26 9.61
CA THR A 7 -2.38 -7.94 9.57
C THR A 7 -2.56 -7.36 10.97
N ALA A 8 -3.04 -8.15 11.95
CA ALA A 8 -3.18 -7.68 13.32
C ALA A 8 -1.84 -7.24 13.90
N THR A 9 -0.78 -8.04 13.72
CA THR A 9 0.57 -7.68 14.20
C THR A 9 1.12 -6.43 13.52
N ALA A 10 0.84 -6.21 12.24
CA ALA A 10 1.27 -5.01 11.53
C ALA A 10 0.51 -3.77 12.00
N VAL A 11 -0.81 -3.87 12.19
CA VAL A 11 -1.64 -2.74 12.61
C VAL A 11 -1.37 -2.33 14.05
N THR A 12 -1.13 -3.28 14.96
CA THR A 12 -0.81 -2.96 16.35
C THR A 12 0.59 -2.34 16.53
N THR A 13 1.51 -2.59 15.60
CA THR A 13 2.88 -2.06 15.67
C THR A 13 3.06 -0.74 14.91
N ALA A 14 2.49 -0.62 13.71
CA ALA A 14 2.66 0.55 12.84
C ALA A 14 1.43 1.47 12.77
N GLY A 15 0.32 1.09 13.39
CA GLY A 15 -0.96 1.78 13.28
C GLY A 15 -1.74 1.38 12.01
N SER A 16 -2.87 2.04 11.79
CA SER A 16 -3.73 1.78 10.63
C SER A 16 -3.14 2.36 9.34
N ILE A 17 -2.77 1.48 8.41
CA ILE A 17 -2.25 1.83 7.09
C ILE A 17 -3.22 1.37 6.02
N GLY A 18 -3.73 2.32 5.23
CA GLY A 18 -4.66 2.06 4.13
C GLY A 18 -3.98 1.93 2.77
N PHE A 19 -4.74 1.42 1.79
CA PHE A 19 -4.48 1.45 0.34
C PHE A 19 -3.32 0.60 -0.20
N VAL A 20 -2.21 0.42 0.53
CA VAL A 20 -1.03 -0.33 0.06
C VAL A 20 -1.40 -1.74 -0.39
N GLY A 21 -2.15 -2.48 0.44
CA GLY A 21 -2.59 -3.84 0.15
C GLY A 21 -3.61 -3.96 -0.99
N LEU A 22 -4.20 -2.85 -1.45
CA LEU A 22 -5.14 -2.84 -2.56
C LEU A 22 -4.46 -2.43 -3.86
N ILE A 23 -3.58 -1.43 -3.81
CA ILE A 23 -2.94 -0.85 -5.00
C ILE A 23 -1.83 -1.75 -5.53
N VAL A 24 -0.91 -2.17 -4.65
CA VAL A 24 0.31 -2.88 -5.03
C VAL A 24 0.03 -4.19 -5.76
N PRO A 25 -0.77 -5.12 -5.22
CA PRO A 25 -1.05 -6.37 -5.93
C PRO A 25 -1.81 -6.12 -7.24
N HIS A 26 -2.64 -5.07 -7.31
CA HIS A 26 -3.41 -4.77 -8.52
C HIS A 26 -2.54 -4.18 -9.63
N MET A 27 -1.57 -3.33 -9.29
CA MET A 27 -0.56 -2.85 -10.22
C MET A 27 0.36 -3.97 -10.70
N LEU A 28 0.80 -4.84 -9.78
CA LEU A 28 1.65 -5.97 -10.14
C LEU A 28 0.97 -6.99 -11.05
N ARG A 29 -0.35 -7.15 -10.98
CA ARG A 29 -1.10 -7.99 -11.94
C ARG A 29 -0.93 -7.55 -13.39
N PHE A 30 -0.76 -6.25 -13.64
CA PHE A 30 -0.53 -5.74 -15.00
C PHE A 30 0.91 -5.96 -15.48
N VAL A 31 1.88 -6.08 -14.56
CA VAL A 31 3.32 -6.19 -14.89
C VAL A 31 3.80 -7.65 -14.90
N VAL A 32 3.44 -8.41 -13.86
CA VAL A 32 3.94 -9.79 -13.61
C VAL A 32 2.91 -10.84 -14.06
N GLY A 33 1.65 -10.43 -14.32
CA GLY A 33 0.56 -11.32 -14.67
C GLY A 33 -0.14 -11.90 -13.43
N ASN A 34 -0.87 -13.02 -13.63
CA ASN A 34 -1.77 -13.59 -12.62
C ASN A 34 -1.21 -14.85 -11.93
N ASP A 35 0.10 -15.11 -12.02
CA ASP A 35 0.72 -16.20 -11.26
C ASP A 35 0.92 -15.79 -9.81
N GLN A 36 0.14 -16.42 -8.91
CA GLN A 36 0.15 -16.13 -7.48
C GLN A 36 1.51 -16.43 -6.82
N ARG A 37 2.30 -17.36 -7.37
CA ARG A 37 3.62 -17.73 -6.84
C ARG A 37 4.63 -16.59 -6.98
N LEU A 38 4.50 -15.79 -8.03
CA LEU A 38 5.30 -14.60 -8.27
C LEU A 38 4.65 -13.36 -7.65
N LEU A 39 3.32 -13.27 -7.70
CA LEU A 39 2.57 -12.11 -7.23
C LEU A 39 2.68 -11.90 -5.72
N LEU A 40 2.65 -12.97 -4.92
CA LEU A 40 2.81 -12.87 -3.46
C LEU A 40 4.15 -12.24 -3.04
N PRO A 41 5.32 -12.80 -3.41
CA PRO A 41 6.60 -12.22 -3.03
C PRO A 41 6.82 -10.85 -3.66
N ALA A 42 6.41 -10.64 -4.92
CA ALA A 42 6.49 -9.33 -5.56
C ALA A 42 5.65 -8.28 -4.82
N SER A 43 4.44 -8.64 -4.36
CA SER A 43 3.58 -7.72 -3.61
C SER A 43 4.13 -7.39 -2.23
N ALA A 44 4.74 -8.36 -1.55
CA ALA A 44 5.41 -8.12 -0.27
C ALA A 44 6.59 -7.16 -0.44
N LEU A 45 7.44 -7.38 -1.45
CA LEU A 45 8.60 -6.52 -1.71
C LEU A 45 8.18 -5.12 -2.16
N ALA A 46 7.36 -5.02 -3.22
CA ALA A 46 6.91 -3.72 -3.74
C ALA A 46 6.09 -2.93 -2.71
N GLY A 47 5.24 -3.62 -1.93
CA GLY A 47 4.44 -2.99 -0.88
C GLY A 47 5.29 -2.50 0.29
N GLY A 48 6.28 -3.29 0.70
CA GLY A 48 7.26 -2.87 1.70
C GLY A 48 8.08 -1.66 1.24
N THR A 49 8.59 -1.68 0.01
CA THR A 49 9.34 -0.55 -0.55
C THR A 49 8.49 0.72 -0.64
N LEU A 50 7.25 0.61 -1.13
CA LEU A 50 6.31 1.74 -1.20
C LEU A 50 6.08 2.34 0.20
N LEU A 51 5.85 1.48 1.20
CA LEU A 51 5.57 1.93 2.57
C LEU A 51 6.78 2.62 3.22
N VAL A 52 7.98 2.08 3.02
CA VAL A 52 9.23 2.70 3.53
C VAL A 52 9.44 4.08 2.90
N LEU A 53 9.22 4.21 1.60
CA LEU A 53 9.31 5.51 0.92
C LEU A 53 8.23 6.49 1.43
N ALA A 54 7.01 6.01 1.63
CA ALA A 54 5.93 6.83 2.17
C ALA A 54 6.22 7.30 3.61
N ASP A 55 6.79 6.43 4.47
CA ASP A 55 7.19 6.78 5.83
C ASP A 55 8.35 7.80 5.84
N ALA A 56 9.36 7.60 4.98
CA ALA A 56 10.46 8.56 4.83
C ALA A 56 9.96 9.94 4.38
N LEU A 57 9.01 9.99 3.44
CA LEU A 57 8.38 11.24 3.02
C LEU A 57 7.52 11.85 4.14
N ALA A 58 6.73 11.05 4.85
CA ALA A 58 5.91 11.52 5.96
C ALA A 58 6.73 12.20 7.06
N ARG A 59 7.95 11.72 7.30
CA ARG A 59 8.89 12.28 8.29
C ARG A 59 9.61 13.54 7.81
N THR A 60 9.71 13.77 6.49
CA THR A 60 10.54 14.84 5.93
C THR A 60 9.74 16.04 5.41
N VAL A 61 8.50 15.86 4.99
CA VAL A 61 7.71 16.92 4.33
C VAL A 61 7.30 18.05 5.30
N ILE A 62 6.95 17.75 6.55
CA ILE A 62 6.51 18.74 7.56
C ILE A 62 7.32 18.59 8.85
N ALA A 63 8.64 18.38 8.75
CA ALA A 63 9.48 18.36 9.95
C ALA A 63 9.36 19.70 10.71
N PRO A 64 9.18 19.70 12.05
CA PRO A 64 9.33 18.59 13.00
C PRO A 64 8.04 17.79 13.30
N GLU A 65 6.88 18.17 12.74
CA GLU A 65 5.64 17.43 12.93
C GLU A 65 5.66 16.10 12.17
N GLN A 66 5.24 15.03 12.84
CA GLN A 66 5.18 13.70 12.26
C GLN A 66 3.79 13.46 11.68
N LEU A 67 3.70 13.45 10.36
CA LEU A 67 2.49 13.04 9.66
C LEU A 67 2.30 11.52 9.79
N PRO A 68 1.07 11.04 10.01
CA PRO A 68 0.77 9.62 9.90
C PRO A 68 1.02 9.15 8.46
N VAL A 69 1.84 8.11 8.29
CA VAL A 69 2.13 7.53 6.96
C VAL A 69 0.86 7.14 6.19
N GLY A 70 -0.20 6.75 6.90
CA GLY A 70 -1.50 6.44 6.31
C GLY A 70 -2.14 7.62 5.53
N VAL A 71 -1.84 8.86 5.90
CA VAL A 71 -2.30 10.05 5.15
C VAL A 71 -1.59 10.13 3.80
N ILE A 72 -0.27 9.94 3.79
CA ILE A 72 0.53 9.95 2.56
C ILE A 72 0.09 8.82 1.63
N THR A 73 -0.11 7.61 2.16
CA THR A 73 -0.56 6.48 1.33
C THR A 73 -2.00 6.66 0.83
N ALA A 74 -2.88 7.31 1.60
CA ALA A 74 -4.25 7.62 1.17
C ALA A 74 -4.29 8.69 0.07
N LEU A 75 -3.42 9.72 0.14
CA LEU A 75 -3.32 10.76 -0.90
C LEU A 75 -2.96 10.18 -2.27
N ILE A 76 -2.11 9.16 -2.29
CA ILE A 76 -1.77 8.44 -3.53
C ILE A 76 -2.88 7.44 -3.88
N GLY A 77 -3.42 6.77 -2.86
CA GLY A 77 -4.28 5.62 -3.09
C GLY A 77 -5.70 5.93 -3.50
N VAL A 78 -6.27 7.03 -3.01
CA VAL A 78 -7.62 7.47 -3.39
C VAL A 78 -7.68 7.82 -4.89
N PRO A 79 -6.79 8.66 -5.45
CA PRO A 79 -6.78 8.94 -6.89
C PRO A 79 -6.61 7.68 -7.75
N VAL A 80 -5.69 6.78 -7.38
CA VAL A 80 -5.46 5.52 -8.10
C VAL A 80 -6.71 4.65 -8.06
N PHE A 81 -7.35 4.53 -6.90
CA PHE A 81 -8.58 3.75 -6.75
C PHE A 81 -9.74 4.33 -7.58
N LEU A 82 -9.93 5.65 -7.54
CA LEU A 82 -10.96 6.33 -8.34
C LEU A 82 -10.71 6.16 -9.84
N TYR A 83 -9.45 6.26 -10.29
CA TYR A 83 -9.08 6.00 -11.67
C TYR A 83 -9.43 4.56 -12.11
N LEU A 84 -9.11 3.57 -11.28
CA LEU A 84 -9.44 2.16 -11.54
C LEU A 84 -10.96 1.90 -11.56
N LEU A 85 -11.71 2.55 -10.66
CA LEU A 85 -13.17 2.45 -10.60
C LEU A 85 -13.80 3.04 -11.87
N ASN A 86 -13.37 4.23 -12.29
CA ASN A 86 -13.91 4.90 -13.47
C ASN A 86 -13.63 4.13 -14.76
N ARG A 87 -12.50 3.40 -14.85
CA ARG A 87 -12.17 2.57 -16.01
C ARG A 87 -13.03 1.30 -16.16
N ARG A 88 -13.66 0.83 -15.08
CA ARG A 88 -14.55 -0.35 -15.12
C ARG A 88 -16.03 0.01 -15.20
N GLY A 89 -16.38 1.25 -14.87
CA GLY A 89 -17.73 1.80 -14.95
C GLY A 89 -18.08 2.50 -16.26
N ALA A 90 -17.15 2.51 -17.24
CA ALA A 90 -17.33 3.07 -18.58
C ALA A 90 -17.28 1.96 -19.64
#